data_AF-A0A2W5CUI4-F1
#
_entry.id   AF-A0A2W5CUI4-F1
#
_cell.length_a   1.000
_cell.length_b   1.000
_cell.length_c   1.000
_cell.angle_alpha   90.00
_cell.angle_beta   90.00
_cell.angle_gamma   90.00
#
_symmetry.space_group_name_H-M   'P 1'
#
loop_
_entity.id
_entity.type
_entity.pdbx_description
1 polymer ?
#
loop_
_entity_poly.entity_id
_entity_poly.type
_entity_poly.pdbx_seq_one_letter_code
_entity_poly.pdbx_strand_id
1 'polypeptide(L)'
;MTERLNNDFQFIEVGRKDPKKKLLRQRKKEFVEIYDLFKPQQAADQSHRCLGCGNPYCEWKCPVHNYIPNWLKLVSEGNILAAAELSHQTNTLPEVCGRVCPQDRLCEGACTLNDGFGAVTIGSVEKYITDTAFAMG
;
A
#
# COMPACT_ATOMS: atom_id res chain seq x y z
N MET A 1 -20.57 -5.94 3.80
CA MET A 1 -20.50 -4.49 3.55
C MET A 1 -19.58 -3.93 4.61
N THR A 2 -18.32 -3.70 4.27
CA THR A 2 -17.31 -3.16 5.17
C THR A 2 -17.73 -1.74 5.54
N GLU A 3 -17.87 -1.43 6.82
CA GLU A 3 -18.16 -0.08 7.29
C GLU A 3 -17.14 0.88 6.68
N ARG A 4 -17.62 1.89 5.96
CA ARG A 4 -16.75 2.91 5.37
C ARG A 4 -16.03 3.59 6.52
N LEU A 5 -14.71 3.44 6.59
CA LEU A 5 -13.89 4.22 7.51
C LEU A 5 -14.13 5.69 7.16
N ASN A 6 -14.66 6.44 8.13
CA ASN A 6 -14.99 7.86 7.98
C ASN A 6 -14.27 8.61 9.11
N ASN A 7 -12.94 8.56 9.08
CA ASN A 7 -12.06 9.13 10.10
C ASN A 7 -10.89 9.85 9.43
N ASP A 8 -11.03 11.16 9.22
CA ASP A 8 -10.01 11.99 8.59
C ASP A 8 -8.67 11.99 9.35
N PHE A 9 -8.66 11.60 10.63
CA PHE A 9 -7.48 11.56 11.50
C PHE A 9 -6.99 10.14 11.82
N GLN A 10 -7.36 9.14 11.01
CA GLN A 10 -6.96 7.74 11.18
C GLN A 10 -5.45 7.56 11.43
N PHE A 11 -4.61 8.38 10.79
CA PHE A 11 -3.15 8.28 10.90
C PHE A 11 -2.62 8.58 12.32
N ILE A 12 -3.40 9.26 13.17
CA ILE A 12 -3.09 9.54 14.57
C ILE A 12 -3.39 8.32 15.44
N GLU A 13 -4.55 7.69 15.23
CA GLU A 13 -5.03 6.56 16.05
C GLU A 13 -4.40 5.23 15.63
N VAL A 14 -4.18 5.06 14.32
CA VAL A 14 -3.59 3.86 13.75
C VAL A 14 -2.18 4.17 13.28
N GLY A 15 -1.20 3.63 14.00
CA GLY A 15 0.20 3.69 13.61
C GLY A 15 0.52 2.89 12.34
N ARG A 16 1.67 3.19 11.74
CA ARG A 16 2.22 2.43 10.61
C ARG A 16 2.45 0.98 11.02
N LYS A 17 1.98 0.04 10.20
CA LYS A 17 2.21 -1.40 10.39
C LYS A 17 2.61 -2.03 9.07
N ASP A 18 3.81 -2.61 9.03
CA ASP A 18 4.23 -3.42 7.90
C ASP A 18 3.61 -4.83 7.94
N PRO A 19 3.54 -5.55 6.81
CA PRO A 19 3.07 -6.93 6.79
C PRO A 19 3.91 -7.86 7.68
N LYS A 20 3.30 -8.96 8.11
CA LYS A 20 3.96 -9.89 9.02
C LYS A 20 5.23 -10.46 8.38
N LYS A 21 6.34 -10.35 9.11
CA LYS A 21 7.59 -11.03 8.79
C LYS A 21 7.53 -12.49 9.29
N LYS A 22 7.80 -13.45 8.39
CA LYS A 22 8.25 -14.80 8.76
C LYS A 22 9.42 -14.81 9.75
N LEU A 23 9.63 -15.91 10.46
CA LEU A 23 10.69 -16.00 11.46
C LEU A 23 12.08 -16.19 10.82
N LEU A 24 13.13 -15.68 11.47
CA LEU A 24 14.51 -15.77 10.99
C LEU A 24 14.96 -17.22 10.78
N ARG A 25 14.53 -18.16 11.63
CA ARG A 25 14.88 -19.57 11.52
C ARG A 25 14.36 -20.21 10.23
N GLN A 26 13.21 -19.76 9.73
CA GLN A 26 12.59 -20.28 8.51
C GLN A 26 13.32 -19.74 7.26
N ARG A 27 13.54 -18.41 7.22
CA ARG A 27 14.18 -17.74 6.06
C ARG A 27 15.64 -18.10 5.82
N LYS A 28 16.31 -18.67 6.82
CA LYS A 28 17.68 -19.18 6.67
C LYS A 28 17.73 -20.51 5.90
N LYS A 29 16.62 -21.24 5.86
CA LYS A 29 16.57 -22.61 5.33
C LYS A 29 15.70 -22.73 4.09
N GLU A 30 14.69 -21.88 3.95
CA GLU A 30 13.70 -21.93 2.88
C GLU A 30 13.83 -20.72 1.96
N PHE A 31 13.79 -20.96 0.65
CA PHE A 31 13.67 -19.90 -0.36
C PHE A 31 12.19 -19.53 -0.53
N VAL A 32 11.70 -18.67 0.36
CA VAL A 32 10.30 -18.24 0.41
C VAL A 32 10.21 -16.73 0.54
N GLU A 33 9.11 -16.14 0.07
CA GLU A 33 8.86 -14.72 0.29
C GLU A 33 8.81 -14.42 1.80
N ILE A 34 9.51 -13.33 2.18
CA ILE A 34 9.82 -12.96 3.56
C ILE A 34 8.61 -12.31 4.26
N TYR A 35 7.86 -11.48 3.54
CA TYR A 35 6.71 -10.73 4.04
C TYR A 35 5.43 -11.39 3.56
N ASP A 36 4.50 -11.61 4.49
CA ASP A 36 3.17 -12.09 4.17
C ASP A 36 2.37 -10.99 3.44
N LEU A 37 1.26 -11.37 2.81
CA LEU A 37 0.31 -10.40 2.27
C LEU A 37 -0.47 -9.72 3.41
N PHE A 38 -0.91 -8.47 3.20
CA PHE A 38 -1.88 -7.89 4.11
C PHE A 38 -3.20 -8.66 4.10
N LYS A 39 -3.83 -8.75 5.26
CA LYS A 39 -5.24 -9.13 5.34
C LYS A 39 -6.11 -7.96 4.86
N PRO A 40 -7.33 -8.19 4.35
CA PRO A 40 -8.20 -7.13 3.86
C PRO A 40 -8.39 -5.97 4.84
N GLN A 41 -8.65 -6.26 6.12
CA GLN A 41 -8.79 -5.22 7.14
C GLN A 41 -7.50 -4.40 7.33
N GLN A 42 -6.34 -5.06 7.33
CA GLN A 42 -5.06 -4.36 7.49
C GLN A 42 -4.76 -3.45 6.30
N ALA A 43 -5.04 -3.92 5.08
CA ALA A 43 -4.87 -3.12 3.88
C ALA A 43 -5.82 -1.92 3.88
N ALA A 44 -7.08 -2.10 4.27
CA ALA A 44 -8.04 -1.01 4.40
C ALA A 44 -7.58 0.01 5.45
N ASP A 45 -7.23 -0.44 6.66
CA ASP A 45 -6.79 0.41 7.77
C ASP A 45 -5.52 1.21 7.42
N GLN A 46 -4.51 0.56 6.82
CA GLN A 46 -3.26 1.23 6.43
C GLN A 46 -3.46 2.18 5.25
N SER A 47 -4.34 1.85 4.30
CA SER A 47 -4.66 2.74 3.18
C SER A 47 -5.45 3.98 3.64
N HIS A 48 -6.34 3.81 4.61
CA HIS A 48 -7.13 4.89 5.20
C HIS A 48 -6.30 5.90 6.01
N ARG A 49 -5.03 5.61 6.29
CA ARG A 49 -4.09 6.61 6.84
C ARG A 49 -3.76 7.71 5.83
N CYS A 50 -4.02 7.50 4.53
CA CYS A 50 -3.74 8.48 3.49
C CYS A 50 -4.57 9.76 3.69
N LEU A 51 -3.92 10.92 3.61
CA LEU A 51 -4.56 12.23 3.78
C LEU A 51 -5.33 12.71 2.54
N GLY A 52 -5.19 12.04 1.39
CA GLY A 52 -5.73 12.53 0.13
C GLY A 52 -5.18 13.91 -0.27
N CYS A 53 -3.86 14.11 -0.11
CA CYS A 53 -3.19 15.39 -0.34
C CYS A 53 -3.53 15.99 -1.71
N GLY A 54 -3.85 17.30 -1.74
CA GLY A 54 -4.13 18.01 -2.99
C GLY A 54 -2.94 18.06 -3.96
N ASN A 55 -1.71 18.14 -3.42
CA ASN A 55 -0.48 17.91 -4.19
C ASN A 55 0.22 16.64 -3.65
N PRO A 56 0.03 15.47 -4.28
CA PRO A 56 0.56 14.22 -3.77
C PRO A 56 2.04 14.05 -4.10
N TYR A 57 2.92 14.40 -3.16
CA TYR A 57 4.38 14.20 -3.31
C TYR A 57 4.76 12.74 -3.56
N CYS A 58 4.00 11.79 -3.04
CA CYS A 58 4.21 10.36 -3.27
C CYS A 58 4.07 9.98 -4.75
N GLU A 59 3.15 10.60 -5.48
CA GLU A 59 2.94 10.41 -6.92
C GLU A 59 4.06 11.06 -7.73
N TRP A 60 4.46 12.27 -7.37
CA TRP A 60 5.57 12.95 -8.02
C TRP A 60 6.92 12.26 -7.84
N LYS A 61 7.14 11.61 -6.68
CA LYS A 61 8.37 10.88 -6.40
C LYS A 61 8.37 9.46 -6.98
N CYS A 62 7.20 8.93 -7.33
CA CYS A 62 7.09 7.68 -8.06
C CYS A 62 7.50 7.91 -9.53
N PRO A 63 8.51 7.19 -10.08
CA PRO A 63 8.98 7.42 -11.46
C PRO A 63 7.91 7.21 -12.55
N VAL A 64 6.86 6.46 -12.24
CA VAL A 64 5.74 6.18 -13.16
C VAL A 64 4.49 6.99 -12.84
N HIS A 65 4.56 7.91 -11.86
CA HIS A 65 3.45 8.78 -11.48
C HIS A 65 2.13 8.03 -11.21
N ASN A 66 2.22 6.92 -10.46
CA ASN A 66 1.04 6.17 -10.04
C ASN A 66 0.07 7.06 -9.26
N TYR A 67 -1.23 6.92 -9.53
CA TYR A 67 -2.32 7.62 -8.84
C TYR A 67 -2.52 7.10 -7.39
N ILE A 68 -1.48 7.21 -6.58
CA ILE A 68 -1.35 6.58 -5.25
C ILE A 68 -2.51 6.94 -4.32
N PRO A 69 -2.86 8.21 -4.10
CA PRO A 69 -3.97 8.54 -3.21
C PRO A 69 -5.30 7.95 -3.68
N ASN A 70 -5.51 7.86 -5.00
CA ASN A 70 -6.77 7.42 -5.59
C ASN A 70 -6.98 5.93 -5.41
N TRP A 71 -5.99 5.10 -5.72
CA TRP A 71 -6.13 3.66 -5.51
C TRP A 71 -6.07 3.30 -4.01
N LEU A 72 -5.36 4.06 -3.16
CA LEU A 72 -5.41 3.87 -1.70
C LEU A 72 -6.82 4.10 -1.16
N LYS A 73 -7.51 5.14 -1.65
CA LYS A 73 -8.91 5.38 -1.31
C LYS A 73 -9.79 4.20 -1.72
N LEU A 74 -9.64 3.68 -2.94
CA LEU A 74 -10.39 2.52 -3.40
C LEU A 74 -10.15 1.29 -2.53
N VAL A 75 -8.91 1.03 -2.09
CA VAL A 75 -8.59 -0.06 -1.15
C VAL A 75 -9.28 0.15 0.19
N SER A 76 -9.27 1.37 0.74
CA SER A 76 -9.96 1.68 2.00
C SER A 76 -11.47 1.45 1.92
N GLU A 77 -12.06 1.61 0.73
CA GLU A 77 -13.47 1.36 0.44
C GLU A 77 -13.75 -0.11 0.05
N GLY A 78 -12.72 -0.95 -0.05
CA GLY A 78 -12.84 -2.37 -0.44
C GLY A 78 -12.97 -2.62 -1.95
N ASN A 79 -12.78 -1.59 -2.79
CA ASN A 79 -12.91 -1.66 -4.25
C ASN A 79 -11.60 -2.13 -4.91
N ILE A 80 -11.21 -3.39 -4.65
CA ILE A 80 -9.89 -3.92 -5.04
C ILE A 80 -9.69 -4.00 -6.56
N LEU A 81 -10.69 -4.45 -7.33
CA LEU A 81 -10.57 -4.55 -8.79
C LEU A 81 -10.40 -3.18 -9.44
N ALA A 82 -11.14 -2.18 -8.97
CA ALA A 82 -10.98 -0.80 -9.45
C ALA A 82 -9.61 -0.22 -9.06
N ALA A 83 -9.10 -0.55 -7.87
CA ALA A 83 -7.76 -0.16 -7.44
C ALA A 83 -6.67 -0.80 -8.32
N ALA A 84 -6.84 -2.07 -8.69
CA ALA A 84 -5.91 -2.80 -9.57
C ALA A 84 -5.89 -2.21 -10.97
N GLU A 85 -7.05 -1.98 -11.56
CA GLU A 85 -7.18 -1.33 -12.87
C GLU A 85 -6.49 0.04 -12.86
N LEU A 86 -6.77 0.87 -11.85
CA LEU A 86 -6.15 2.19 -11.73
C LEU A 86 -4.63 2.12 -11.54
N SER A 87 -4.12 1.13 -10.80
CA SER A 87 -2.69 0.90 -10.64
C SER A 87 -2.03 0.47 -11.96
N HIS A 88 -2.73 -0.31 -12.78
CA HIS A 88 -2.22 -0.78 -14.07
C HIS A 88 -2.23 0.29 -15.18
N GLN A 89 -3.01 1.36 -15.03
CA GLN A 89 -3.04 2.45 -16.01
C GLN A 89 -1.70 3.16 -16.18
N THR A 90 -0.91 3.25 -15.11
CA THR A 90 0.38 3.96 -15.08
C THR A 90 1.57 3.02 -14.90
N ASN A 91 1.35 1.83 -14.32
CA ASN A 91 2.39 0.83 -14.11
C ASN A 91 2.04 -0.48 -14.81
N THR A 92 2.91 -0.98 -15.67
CA THR A 92 2.69 -2.26 -16.35
C THR A 92 2.97 -3.48 -15.44
N LEU A 93 3.73 -3.30 -14.36
CA LEU A 93 4.15 -4.37 -13.44
C LEU A 93 4.02 -3.99 -11.95
N PRO A 94 2.84 -3.55 -11.48
CA PRO A 94 2.62 -3.19 -10.07
C PRO A 94 2.90 -4.33 -9.09
N GLU A 95 2.70 -5.59 -9.51
CA GLU A 95 3.00 -6.78 -8.71
C GLU A 95 4.50 -6.94 -8.45
N VAL A 96 5.36 -6.44 -9.35
CA VAL A 96 6.81 -6.42 -9.18
C VAL A 96 7.23 -5.18 -8.39
N CYS A 97 6.74 -4.00 -8.80
CA CYS A 97 7.09 -2.73 -8.18
C CYS A 97 6.77 -2.69 -6.68
N GLY A 98 5.60 -3.18 -6.26
CA GLY A 98 5.22 -3.26 -4.85
C GLY A 98 6.18 -4.10 -3.98
N ARG A 99 6.95 -5.00 -4.61
CA ARG A 99 7.91 -5.90 -3.93
C ARG A 99 9.35 -5.40 -3.94
N VAL A 100 9.79 -4.75 -5.02
CA VAL A 100 11.22 -4.49 -5.26
C VAL A 100 11.59 -3.01 -5.29
N CYS A 101 10.62 -2.10 -5.45
CA CYS A 101 10.92 -0.68 -5.45
C CYS A 101 11.56 -0.25 -4.11
N PRO A 102 12.55 0.65 -4.10
CA PRO A 102 13.08 1.23 -2.87
C PRO A 102 12.13 2.33 -2.37
N GLN A 103 10.99 1.95 -1.77
CA GLN A 103 9.93 2.91 -1.44
C GLN A 103 10.37 3.98 -0.43
N ASP A 104 11.30 3.65 0.47
CA ASP A 104 11.91 4.54 1.46
C ASP A 104 12.59 5.77 0.82
N ARG A 105 13.06 5.66 -0.42
CA ARG A 105 13.69 6.76 -1.18
C ARG A 105 12.76 7.37 -2.22
N LEU A 106 11.60 6.75 -2.44
CA LEU A 106 10.63 7.10 -3.46
C LEU A 106 9.29 7.53 -2.83
N CYS A 107 8.21 6.83 -3.15
CA CYS A 107 6.84 7.22 -2.79
C CYS A 107 6.62 7.31 -1.27
N GLU A 108 7.10 6.35 -0.48
CA GLU A 108 6.97 6.37 0.98
C GLU A 108 7.90 7.40 1.61
N GLY A 109 9.12 7.54 1.08
CA GLY A 109 10.07 8.57 1.49
C GLY A 109 9.53 10.00 1.35
N ALA A 110 8.74 10.25 0.30
CA ALA A 110 8.11 11.54 0.01
C ALA A 110 6.70 11.70 0.61
N CYS A 111 6.17 10.70 1.32
CA CYS A 111 4.86 10.79 1.93
C CYS A 111 4.84 11.88 3.01
N THR A 112 3.83 12.76 3.02
CA THR A 112 3.68 13.83 4.02
C THR A 112 3.68 13.29 5.46
N LEU A 113 3.16 12.08 5.67
CA LEU A 113 3.13 11.42 6.98
C LEU A 113 4.47 10.80 7.41
N ASN A 114 5.47 10.75 6.51
CA ASN A 114 6.76 10.16 6.85
C ASN A 114 7.49 10.96 7.94
N ASP A 115 7.17 12.24 8.09
CA ASP A 115 7.69 13.09 9.16
C ASP A 115 6.86 12.88 10.45
N GLY A 116 7.31 11.96 11.31
CA GLY A 116 6.78 11.73 12.66
C GLY A 116 5.67 10.66 12.78
N PHE A 117 4.72 10.58 11.84
CA PHE A 117 3.60 9.61 11.91
C PHE A 117 3.89 8.27 11.21
N GLY A 118 4.97 8.22 10.41
CA GLY A 118 5.32 7.10 9.55
C GLY A 118 4.46 7.06 8.28
N ALA A 119 5.12 6.99 7.13
CA ALA A 119 4.48 6.99 5.82
C ALA A 119 3.42 5.89 5.68
N VAL A 120 2.44 6.14 4.82
CA VAL A 120 1.51 5.08 4.35
C VAL A 120 2.34 3.95 3.72
N THR A 121 1.97 2.69 3.98
CA THR A 121 2.67 1.51 3.45
C THR A 121 2.31 1.24 1.99
N ILE A 122 2.61 2.21 1.12
CA ILE A 122 2.23 2.25 -0.30
C ILE A 122 2.63 0.97 -1.02
N GLY A 123 3.90 0.52 -0.90
CA GLY A 123 4.37 -0.66 -1.62
C GLY A 123 3.68 -1.95 -1.18
N SER A 124 3.43 -2.09 0.13
CA SER A 124 2.73 -3.26 0.67
C SER A 124 1.25 -3.30 0.29
N VAL A 125 0.61 -2.13 0.13
CA VAL A 125 -0.76 -2.05 -0.37
C VAL A 125 -0.81 -2.32 -1.88
N GLU A 126 0.14 -1.81 -2.67
CA GLU A 126 0.26 -2.12 -4.11
C GLU A 126 0.34 -3.63 -4.34
N LYS A 127 1.21 -4.32 -3.58
CA LYS A 127 1.29 -5.79 -3.57
C LYS A 127 -0.06 -6.44 -3.21
N TYR A 128 -0.74 -5.95 -2.18
CA TYR A 128 -2.05 -6.47 -1.76
C TYR A 128 -3.11 -6.34 -2.86
N ILE A 129 -3.17 -5.19 -3.53
CA ILE A 129 -4.10 -4.95 -4.63
C ILE A 129 -3.90 -5.99 -5.73
N THR A 130 -2.67 -6.12 -6.22
CA THR A 130 -2.37 -6.96 -7.39
C THR A 130 -2.56 -8.44 -7.10
N ASP A 131 -2.06 -8.91 -5.95
CA ASP A 131 -2.17 -10.33 -5.57
C ASP A 131 -3.63 -10.72 -5.30
N THR A 132 -4.41 -9.82 -4.70
CA THR A 132 -5.82 -10.09 -4.41
C THR A 132 -6.66 -10.02 -5.69
N ALA A 133 -6.43 -9.04 -6.55
CA ALA A 133 -7.11 -8.94 -7.84
C ALA A 133 -6.83 -10.17 -8.70
N PHE A 134 -5.57 -10.60 -8.80
CA PHE A 134 -5.21 -11.82 -9.53
C PHE A 134 -5.89 -13.09 -8.97
N ALA A 135 -6.06 -13.18 -7.65
CA ALA A 135 -6.77 -14.29 -7.03
C ALA A 135 -8.30 -14.27 -7.28
N MET A 136 -8.85 -13.14 -7.72
CA MET A 136 -10.29 -12.96 -8.03
C MET A 136 -10.65 -13.31 -9.49
N GLY A 137 -9.66 -13.50 -10.36
CA GLY A 137 -9.83 -13.81 -11.79
C GLY A 137 -9.51 -12.62 -12.70
#